data_AF-A0AA96XKX3-F1
#
_entry.id   AF-A0AA96XKX3-F1
#
_cell.length_a   1.000
_cell.length_b   1.000
_cell.length_c   1.000
_cell.angle_alpha   90.00
_cell.angle_beta   90.00
_cell.angle_gamma   90.00
#
_symmetry.space_group_name_H-M   'P 1'
#
loop_
_entity.id
_entity.type
_entity.pdbx_description
1 polymer ?
#
loop_
_entity_poly.entity_id
_entity_poly.type
_entity_poly.pdbx_seq_one_letter_code
_entity_poly.pdbx_strand_id
1 'polypeptide(L)'
;MVPDVHKARCVRRVLWVGWCLGWWLAGALPVHAAPYEVEPESVGAQDLLALVEEGAISAETLSALLALRRTGVDLGLASRASLYGLPGLTYSDVDVLLRSRGEGSAAGGALTEAASRRLAPFLDGRTPGRLSGDARLMMAFAASDGLPPPLALQVRAGGSRGFGWD
;
A
#
# COMPACT_ATOMS: atom_id res chain seq x y z
N MET A 1 52.99 38.78 36.95
CA MET A 1 51.62 38.27 37.18
C MET A 1 50.96 37.99 35.83
N VAL A 2 51.19 36.83 35.22
CA VAL A 2 50.38 36.33 34.10
C VAL A 2 50.38 34.79 34.16
N PRO A 3 49.39 34.17 34.82
CA PRO A 3 48.98 32.86 34.34
C PRO A 3 47.48 32.64 34.57
N ASP A 4 46.62 33.00 33.60
CA ASP A 4 45.20 32.59 33.72
C ASP A 4 44.52 32.28 32.38
N VAL A 5 45.05 32.75 31.26
CA VAL A 5 44.36 32.66 29.96
C VAL A 5 44.35 31.23 29.35
N HIS A 6 45.35 30.40 29.68
CA HIS A 6 45.45 29.03 29.13
C HIS A 6 44.50 28.02 29.78
N LYS A 7 44.16 28.18 31.06
CA LYS A 7 43.22 27.29 31.76
C LYS A 7 41.79 27.47 31.25
N ALA A 8 41.37 28.72 31.03
CA ALA A 8 40.02 29.04 30.56
C ALA A 8 39.69 28.46 29.17
N ARG A 9 40.66 28.43 28.24
CA ARG A 9 40.46 27.83 26.90
C ARG A 9 40.38 26.30 26.93
N CYS A 10 41.06 25.66 27.88
CA CYS A 10 41.06 24.20 28.00
C CYS A 10 39.71 23.69 28.53
N VAL A 11 39.17 24.35 29.57
CA VAL A 11 37.88 23.99 30.18
C VAL A 11 36.73 24.16 29.18
N ARG A 12 36.74 25.23 28.37
CA ARG A 12 35.69 25.49 27.38
C ARG A 12 35.67 24.48 26.23
N ARG A 13 36.82 23.89 25.90
CA ARG A 13 36.97 22.88 24.83
C ARG A 13 36.52 21.49 25.29
N VAL A 14 36.73 21.15 26.56
CA VAL A 14 36.23 19.89 27.17
C VAL A 14 34.70 19.90 27.29
N LEU A 15 34.11 21.03 27.70
CA LEU A 15 32.66 21.21 27.75
C LEU A 15 31.99 21.06 26.38
N TRP A 16 32.63 21.58 25.32
CA TRP A 16 32.10 21.51 23.96
C TRP A 16 32.16 20.10 23.37
N VAL A 17 33.27 19.37 23.62
CA VAL A 17 33.41 17.96 23.22
C VAL A 17 32.42 17.06 23.97
N GLY A 18 32.24 17.28 25.28
CA GLY A 18 31.24 16.56 26.08
C GLY A 18 29.82 16.80 25.60
N TRP A 19 29.50 18.04 25.20
CA TRP A 19 28.19 18.38 24.63
C TRP A 19 27.95 17.72 23.27
N CYS A 20 28.92 17.75 22.36
CA CYS A 20 28.80 17.09 21.06
C CYS A 20 28.69 15.56 21.21
N LEU A 21 29.42 14.96 22.15
CA LEU A 21 29.37 13.52 22.42
C LEU A 21 28.03 13.12 23.04
N GLY A 22 27.49 13.92 23.96
CA GLY A 22 26.15 13.71 24.53
C GLY A 22 25.04 13.81 23.49
N TRP A 23 25.17 14.74 22.53
CA TRP A 23 24.20 14.88 21.44
C TRP A 23 24.29 13.74 20.42
N TRP A 24 25.48 13.22 20.17
CA TRP A 24 25.68 12.02 19.35
C TRP A 24 25.08 10.76 19.98
N LEU A 25 25.20 10.59 21.31
CA LEU A 25 24.60 9.46 22.01
C LEU A 25 23.07 9.57 22.12
N ALA A 26 22.51 10.79 22.16
CA ALA A 26 21.06 11.00 22.25
C ALA A 26 20.31 10.67 20.93
N GLY A 27 21.01 10.53 19.81
CA GLY A 27 20.43 10.21 18.49
C GLY A 27 20.33 8.72 18.16
N ALA A 28 20.83 7.83 19.04
CA ALA A 28 20.75 6.39 18.85
C ALA A 28 19.34 5.89 19.20
N LEU A 29 18.37 6.20 18.36
CA LEU A 29 17.11 5.45 18.33
C LEU A 29 17.49 3.98 18.07
N PRO A 30 16.93 3.01 18.84
CA PRO A 30 17.15 1.61 18.55
C PRO A 30 16.60 1.33 17.16
N VAL A 31 17.48 1.19 16.18
CA VAL A 31 17.12 0.67 14.86
C VAL A 31 16.87 -0.82 15.08
N HIS A 32 15.60 -1.17 15.25
CA HIS A 32 15.23 -2.58 15.32
C HIS A 32 15.40 -3.13 13.90
N ALA A 33 16.46 -3.90 13.68
CA ALA A 33 16.56 -4.73 12.49
C ALA A 33 15.37 -5.71 12.55
N ALA A 34 14.46 -5.61 11.59
CA ALA A 34 13.37 -6.55 11.47
C ALA A 34 13.97 -7.95 11.25
N PRO A 35 13.53 -8.98 12.00
CA PRO A 35 13.93 -10.36 11.72
C PRO A 35 13.69 -10.70 10.24
N TYR A 36 14.63 -11.41 9.62
CA TYR A 36 14.44 -11.91 8.26
C TYR A 36 13.40 -13.04 8.31
N GLU A 37 12.21 -12.75 7.83
CA GLU A 37 11.13 -13.73 7.74
C GLU A 37 11.24 -14.55 6.46
N VAL A 38 10.80 -15.80 6.53
CA VAL A 38 10.75 -16.69 5.38
C VAL A 38 9.49 -16.41 4.58
N GLU A 39 9.63 -16.26 3.27
CA GLU A 39 8.48 -16.10 2.38
C GLU A 39 7.64 -17.39 2.38
N PRO A 40 6.34 -17.34 2.72
CA PRO A 40 5.52 -18.54 2.80
C PRO A 40 5.28 -19.14 1.41
N GLU A 41 5.60 -20.43 1.25
CA GLU A 41 5.33 -21.17 0.01
C GLU A 41 3.85 -21.49 -0.18
N SER A 42 3.13 -21.76 0.92
CA SER A 42 1.69 -21.98 0.95
C SER A 42 0.97 -20.93 1.80
N VAL A 43 -0.26 -20.62 1.40
CA VAL A 43 -1.06 -19.53 1.99
C VAL A 43 -2.35 -20.09 2.61
N GLY A 44 -2.31 -21.35 3.04
CA GLY A 44 -3.39 -21.95 3.83
C GLY A 44 -3.46 -21.27 5.20
N ALA A 45 -4.67 -21.04 5.73
CA ALA A 45 -4.81 -20.41 7.05
C ALA A 45 -4.12 -21.24 8.16
N GLN A 46 -4.21 -22.57 8.07
CA GLN A 46 -3.52 -23.50 8.96
C GLN A 46 -2.00 -23.50 8.74
N ASP A 47 -1.54 -23.47 7.49
CA ASP A 47 -0.11 -23.47 7.16
C ASP A 47 0.59 -22.19 7.64
N LEU A 48 -0.07 -21.03 7.45
CA LEU A 48 0.43 -19.76 7.98
C LEU A 48 0.49 -19.75 9.51
N LEU A 49 -0.43 -20.44 10.17
CA LEU A 49 -0.40 -20.58 11.63
C LEU A 49 0.80 -21.45 12.07
N ALA A 50 1.07 -22.54 11.36
CA ALA A 50 2.22 -23.40 11.64
C ALA A 50 3.55 -22.64 11.47
N LEU A 51 3.67 -21.79 10.45
CA LEU A 51 4.85 -20.95 10.24
C LEU A 51 5.07 -19.92 11.36
N VAL A 52 4.00 -19.44 12.01
CA VAL A 52 4.13 -18.58 13.21
C VAL A 52 4.62 -19.38 14.41
N GLU A 53 4.07 -20.58 14.63
CA GLU A 53 4.50 -21.47 15.73
C GLU A 53 5.98 -21.90 15.59
N GLU A 54 6.44 -22.09 14.35
CA GLU A 54 7.84 -22.36 14.02
C GLU A 54 8.74 -21.11 14.09
N GLY A 55 8.15 -19.92 14.26
CA GLY A 55 8.86 -18.65 14.30
C GLY A 55 9.41 -18.19 12.94
N ALA A 56 8.95 -18.79 11.84
CA ALA A 56 9.39 -18.47 10.48
C ALA A 56 8.78 -17.15 9.96
N ILE A 57 7.59 -16.81 10.42
CA ILE A 57 6.91 -15.52 10.18
C ILE A 57 6.41 -14.93 11.50
N SER A 58 6.32 -13.61 11.58
CA SER A 58 5.77 -12.95 12.77
C SER A 58 4.24 -13.00 12.82
N ALA A 59 3.68 -12.75 14.01
CA ALA A 59 2.23 -12.60 14.19
C ALA A 59 1.69 -11.38 13.41
N GLU A 60 2.51 -10.33 13.28
CA GLU A 60 2.23 -9.15 12.47
C GLU A 60 2.08 -9.53 10.99
N THR A 61 3.02 -10.30 10.43
CA THR A 61 2.94 -10.79 9.05
C THR A 61 1.75 -11.70 8.83
N LEU A 62 1.44 -12.61 9.77
CA LEU A 62 0.22 -13.41 9.72
C LEU A 62 -1.03 -12.52 9.63
N SER A 63 -1.11 -11.49 10.48
CA SER A 63 -2.25 -10.57 10.50
C SER A 63 -2.39 -9.80 9.18
N ALA A 64 -1.27 -9.38 8.59
CA ALA A 64 -1.24 -8.68 7.31
C ALA A 64 -1.69 -9.59 6.16
N LEU A 65 -1.21 -10.83 6.09
CA LEU A 65 -1.60 -11.81 5.07
C LEU A 65 -3.08 -12.19 5.18
N LEU A 66 -3.60 -12.37 6.39
CA LEU A 66 -5.04 -12.64 6.61
C LEU A 66 -5.91 -11.44 6.23
N ALA A 67 -5.46 -10.22 6.56
CA ALA A 67 -6.14 -9.00 6.13
C ALA A 67 -6.15 -8.87 4.61
N LEU A 68 -5.01 -9.12 3.95
CA LEU A 68 -4.88 -9.10 2.50
C LEU A 68 -5.83 -10.12 1.84
N ARG A 69 -5.89 -11.34 2.39
CA ARG A 69 -6.77 -12.42 1.91
C ARG A 69 -8.25 -12.07 2.04
N ARG A 70 -8.63 -11.40 3.14
CA ARG A 70 -10.01 -10.95 3.36
C ARG A 70 -10.40 -9.80 2.43
N THR A 71 -9.46 -8.89 2.18
CA THR A 71 -9.73 -7.68 1.38
C THR A 71 -9.73 -7.99 -0.11
N GLY A 72 -8.83 -8.87 -0.55
CA GLY A 72 -8.63 -9.18 -1.95
C GLY A 72 -7.91 -8.04 -2.68
N VAL A 73 -7.12 -8.38 -3.69
CA VAL A 73 -6.43 -7.43 -4.58
C VAL A 73 -6.90 -7.66 -6.00
N ASP A 74 -7.52 -6.64 -6.60
CA ASP A 74 -7.84 -6.63 -8.03
C ASP A 74 -6.63 -6.16 -8.83
N LEU A 75 -6.00 -7.05 -9.60
CA LEU A 75 -4.82 -6.71 -10.42
C LEU A 75 -5.09 -5.61 -11.47
N GLY A 76 -6.35 -5.44 -11.89
CA GLY A 76 -6.78 -4.45 -12.86
C GLY A 76 -6.93 -3.03 -12.27
N LEU A 77 -7.21 -2.90 -10.97
CA LEU A 77 -7.46 -1.62 -10.32
C LEU A 77 -6.47 -1.28 -9.19
N ALA A 78 -5.80 -2.27 -8.63
CA ALA A 78 -4.91 -2.11 -7.49
C ALA A 78 -3.84 -1.04 -7.72
N SER A 79 -3.56 -0.29 -6.66
CA SER A 79 -2.46 0.67 -6.64
C SER A 79 -1.12 -0.08 -6.62
N ARG A 80 -0.05 0.61 -7.02
CA ARG A 80 1.32 0.08 -6.93
C ARG A 80 1.69 -0.36 -5.50
N ALA A 81 1.28 0.41 -4.50
CA ALA A 81 1.50 0.09 -3.10
C ALA A 81 0.77 -1.20 -2.68
N SER A 82 -0.46 -1.41 -3.16
CA SER A 82 -1.22 -2.64 -2.91
C SER A 82 -0.56 -3.87 -3.54
N LEU A 83 0.01 -3.72 -4.74
CA LEU A 83 0.74 -4.80 -5.43
C LEU A 83 2.03 -5.18 -4.71
N TYR A 84 2.72 -4.25 -4.04
CA TYR A 84 3.89 -4.56 -3.22
C TYR A 84 3.57 -5.32 -1.93
N GLY A 85 2.31 -5.31 -1.50
CA GLY A 85 1.87 -6.15 -0.38
C GLY A 85 1.65 -7.61 -0.76
N LEU A 86 1.71 -7.96 -2.05
CA LEU A 86 1.51 -9.33 -2.50
C LEU A 86 2.79 -10.16 -2.30
N PRO A 87 2.69 -11.36 -1.71
CA PRO A 87 3.86 -12.19 -1.46
C PRO A 87 4.43 -12.76 -2.76
N GLY A 88 5.75 -12.78 -2.85
CA GLY A 88 6.52 -13.40 -3.92
C GLY A 88 6.49 -12.63 -5.24
N LEU A 89 6.09 -11.36 -5.23
CA LEU A 89 6.23 -10.45 -6.38
C LEU A 89 7.46 -9.56 -6.23
N THR A 90 8.26 -9.48 -7.29
CA THR A 90 9.37 -8.55 -7.38
C THR A 90 8.92 -7.18 -7.89
N TYR A 91 9.75 -6.16 -7.68
CA TYR A 91 9.52 -4.82 -8.24
C TYR A 91 9.34 -4.84 -9.77
N SER A 92 10.12 -5.67 -10.46
CA SER A 92 10.01 -5.87 -11.91
C SER A 92 8.69 -6.52 -12.31
N ASP A 93 8.18 -7.49 -11.55
CA ASP A 93 6.90 -8.13 -11.83
C ASP A 93 5.75 -7.13 -11.72
N VAL A 94 5.79 -6.27 -10.70
CA VAL A 94 4.82 -5.18 -10.51
C VAL A 94 4.86 -4.19 -11.68
N ASP A 95 6.04 -3.85 -12.20
CA ASP A 95 6.17 -2.98 -13.37
C ASP A 95 5.60 -3.62 -14.64
N VAL A 96 5.82 -4.92 -14.85
CA VAL A 96 5.25 -5.64 -16.00
C VAL A 96 3.73 -5.69 -15.87
N LEU A 97 3.19 -5.96 -14.67
CA LEU A 97 1.75 -5.95 -14.42
C LEU A 97 1.12 -4.58 -14.72
N LEU A 98 1.74 -3.51 -14.22
CA LEU A 98 1.24 -2.15 -14.46
C LEU A 98 1.30 -1.76 -15.94
N ARG A 99 2.33 -2.19 -16.67
CA ARG A 99 2.44 -1.98 -18.11
C ARG A 99 1.34 -2.75 -18.87
N SER A 100 1.12 -4.01 -18.53
CA SER A 100 0.11 -4.86 -19.18
C SER A 100 -1.33 -4.33 -19.01
N ARG A 101 -1.60 -3.58 -17.94
CA ARG A 101 -2.90 -2.92 -17.72
C ARG A 101 -3.23 -1.88 -18.78
N GLY A 102 -2.22 -1.10 -19.22
CA GLY A 102 -2.40 -0.05 -20.22
C GLY A 102 -2.64 -0.59 -21.63
N GLU A 103 -2.21 -1.82 -21.91
CA GLU A 103 -2.26 -2.46 -23.23
C GLU A 103 -3.59 -3.22 -23.48
N GLY A 104 -4.56 -3.13 -22.56
CA GLY A 104 -5.83 -3.85 -22.67
C GLY A 104 -5.72 -5.37 -22.44
N SER A 105 -4.61 -5.82 -21.87
CA SER A 105 -4.41 -7.22 -21.50
C SER A 105 -5.26 -7.58 -20.28
N ALA A 106 -5.86 -8.78 -20.29
CA ALA A 106 -6.63 -9.27 -19.16
C ALA A 106 -5.77 -9.25 -17.88
N ALA A 107 -6.28 -8.59 -16.83
CA ALA A 107 -5.58 -8.42 -15.57
C ALA A 107 -5.15 -9.79 -15.01
N GLY A 108 -3.86 -10.10 -15.08
CA GLY A 108 -3.28 -11.40 -14.70
C GLY A 108 -2.49 -12.12 -15.79
N GLY A 109 -2.58 -11.71 -17.06
CA GLY A 109 -1.87 -12.35 -18.17
C GLY A 109 -0.33 -12.21 -18.12
N ALA A 110 0.18 -11.28 -17.34
CA ALA A 110 1.61 -11.07 -17.12
C ALA A 110 2.22 -11.95 -16.02
N LEU A 111 1.42 -12.67 -15.25
CA LEU A 111 1.93 -13.53 -14.18
C LEU A 111 2.37 -14.89 -14.74
N THR A 112 3.48 -15.41 -14.24
CA THR A 112 3.84 -16.82 -14.45
C THR A 112 2.81 -17.73 -13.78
N GLU A 113 2.65 -18.96 -14.27
CA GLU A 113 1.69 -19.93 -13.70
C GLU A 113 1.97 -20.24 -12.21
N ALA A 114 3.24 -20.22 -11.81
CA ALA A 114 3.62 -20.40 -10.41
C ALA A 114 3.18 -19.20 -9.56
N ALA A 115 3.38 -17.97 -10.04
CA ALA A 115 2.97 -16.76 -9.35
C ALA A 115 1.44 -16.66 -9.27
N SER A 116 0.71 -16.99 -10.35
CA SER A 116 -0.75 -16.97 -10.34
C SER A 116 -1.34 -17.97 -9.33
N ARG A 117 -0.79 -19.18 -9.23
CA ARG A 117 -1.20 -20.17 -8.21
C ARG A 117 -0.93 -19.69 -6.79
N ARG A 118 0.26 -19.13 -6.52
CA ARG A 118 0.62 -18.59 -5.21
C ARG A 118 -0.30 -17.44 -4.80
N LEU A 119 -0.61 -16.57 -5.75
CA LEU A 119 -1.39 -15.36 -5.50
C LEU A 119 -2.90 -15.60 -5.50
N ALA A 120 -3.39 -16.70 -6.08
CA ALA A 120 -4.82 -17.01 -6.18
C ALA A 120 -5.64 -16.79 -4.89
N PRO A 121 -5.13 -17.09 -3.67
CA PRO A 121 -5.85 -16.82 -2.43
C PRO A 121 -6.05 -15.33 -2.11
N PHE A 122 -5.24 -14.43 -2.66
CA PHE A 122 -5.27 -13.00 -2.38
C PHE A 122 -5.92 -12.17 -3.49
N LEU A 123 -6.18 -12.74 -4.66
CA LEU A 123 -6.74 -12.01 -5.78
C LEU A 123 -8.26 -11.95 -5.68
N ASP A 124 -8.83 -10.77 -5.90
CA ASP A 124 -10.29 -10.65 -6.03
C ASP A 124 -10.67 -11.05 -7.46
N GLY A 125 -11.31 -12.22 -7.59
CA GLY A 125 -11.81 -12.73 -8.87
C GLY A 125 -13.11 -12.06 -9.32
N ARG A 126 -13.62 -11.06 -8.58
CA ARG A 126 -14.82 -10.33 -8.97
C ARG A 126 -14.54 -9.50 -10.22
N THR A 127 -15.19 -9.90 -11.31
CA THR A 127 -15.33 -9.04 -12.48
C THR A 127 -15.94 -7.71 -12.02
N PRO A 128 -15.31 -6.56 -12.29
CA PRO A 128 -15.85 -5.28 -11.86
C PRO A 128 -17.28 -5.14 -12.36
N GLY A 129 -18.21 -4.93 -11.44
CA GLY A 129 -19.62 -4.75 -11.76
C GLY A 129 -19.77 -3.56 -12.71
N ARG A 130 -20.44 -3.77 -13.84
CA ARG A 130 -20.66 -2.68 -14.79
C ARG A 130 -21.81 -1.82 -14.27
N LEU A 131 -21.49 -0.66 -13.69
CA LEU A 131 -22.48 0.34 -13.32
C LEU A 131 -22.96 1.04 -14.61
N SER A 132 -24.26 1.02 -14.88
CA SER A 132 -24.85 1.75 -16.00
C SER A 132 -25.88 2.71 -15.45
N GLY A 133 -25.77 4.00 -15.75
CA GLY A 133 -26.68 5.00 -15.20
C GLY A 133 -26.74 6.27 -16.05
N ASP A 134 -27.79 7.05 -15.80
CA ASP A 134 -27.99 8.34 -16.43
C ASP A 134 -27.57 9.46 -15.47
N ALA A 135 -26.81 10.43 -15.97
CA ALA A 135 -26.48 11.65 -15.27
C ALA A 135 -27.10 12.85 -15.99
N ARG A 136 -27.88 13.66 -15.28
CA ARG A 136 -28.50 14.87 -15.80
C ARG A 136 -28.00 16.09 -15.03
N LEU A 137 -27.41 17.04 -15.75
CA LEU A 137 -27.08 18.36 -15.24
C LEU A 137 -28.27 19.30 -15.53
N MET A 138 -28.78 19.96 -14.51
CA MET A 138 -29.88 20.92 -14.60
C MET A 138 -29.38 22.31 -14.23
N MET A 139 -29.72 23.29 -15.07
CA MET A 139 -29.45 24.71 -14.85
C MET A 139 -30.72 25.49 -15.20
N ALA A 140 -31.05 26.50 -14.41
CA ALA A 140 -32.14 27.44 -14.69
C ALA A 140 -31.58 28.86 -14.70
N PHE A 141 -31.63 29.53 -15.84
CA PHE A 141 -31.12 30.89 -16.05
C PHE A 141 -32.13 31.72 -16.84
N ALA A 142 -32.40 32.95 -16.40
CA ALA A 142 -33.12 33.96 -17.18
C ALA A 142 -32.18 35.11 -17.57
N ALA A 143 -32.41 35.73 -18.74
CA ALA A 143 -31.57 36.82 -19.25
C ALA A 143 -31.54 38.08 -18.35
N SER A 144 -32.47 38.18 -17.40
CA SER A 144 -32.52 39.24 -16.39
C SER A 144 -31.73 38.94 -15.11
N ASP A 145 -31.21 37.72 -14.96
CA ASP A 145 -30.48 37.32 -13.76
C ASP A 145 -29.04 37.84 -13.78
N GLY A 146 -28.65 38.56 -12.71
CA GLY A 146 -27.30 39.11 -12.53
C GLY A 146 -26.29 38.15 -11.86
N LEU A 147 -26.71 36.93 -11.52
CA LEU A 147 -25.89 35.90 -10.89
C LEU A 147 -25.88 34.63 -11.73
N PRO A 148 -24.80 33.82 -11.68
CA PRO A 148 -24.75 32.55 -12.38
C PRO A 148 -25.85 31.60 -11.86
N PRO A 149 -26.42 30.76 -12.75
CA PRO A 149 -27.53 29.91 -12.37
C PRO A 149 -27.11 28.83 -11.37
N PRO A 150 -28.01 28.41 -10.47
CA PRO A 150 -27.76 27.25 -9.63
C PRO A 150 -27.60 25.99 -10.50
N LEU A 151 -26.57 25.21 -10.18
CA LEU A 151 -26.27 23.95 -10.83
C LEU A 151 -26.78 22.80 -9.96
N ALA A 152 -27.58 21.90 -10.54
CA ALA A 152 -27.98 20.65 -9.89
C ALA A 152 -27.54 19.45 -10.73
N LEU A 153 -26.82 18.51 -10.12
CA LEU A 153 -26.45 17.24 -10.74
C LEU A 153 -27.36 16.13 -10.18
N GLN A 154 -28.14 15.52 -11.05
CA GLN A 154 -28.94 14.35 -10.72
C GLN A 154 -28.28 13.11 -11.34
N VAL A 155 -27.95 12.12 -10.51
CA VAL A 155 -27.39 10.84 -10.94
C VAL A 155 -28.38 9.72 -10.64
N ARG A 156 -28.69 8.91 -11.65
CA ARG A 156 -29.49 7.69 -11.53
C ARG A 156 -28.64 6.48 -11.91
N ALA A 157 -28.14 5.76 -10.92
CA ALA A 157 -27.40 4.53 -11.15
C ALA A 157 -28.36 3.34 -11.31
N GLY A 158 -28.19 2.56 -12.37
CA GLY A 158 -28.78 1.24 -12.55
C GLY A 158 -27.74 0.15 -12.28
N GLY A 159 -28.10 -0.85 -11.47
CA GLY A 159 -27.28 -2.05 -11.33
C GLY A 159 -27.31 -2.86 -12.62
N SER A 160 -26.18 -3.47 -13.00
CA SER A 160 -26.10 -4.38 -14.14
C SER A 160 -27.20 -5.45 -14.02
N ARG A 161 -28.07 -5.48 -15.03
CA ARG A 161 -29.13 -6.49 -15.22
C ARG A 161 -28.51 -7.88 -15.07
N GLY A 162 -28.91 -8.60 -14.03
CA GLY A 162 -28.62 -10.03 -13.92
C GLY A 162 -29.12 -10.71 -15.18
N PHE A 163 -28.25 -11.45 -15.86
CA PHE A 163 -28.63 -12.34 -16.94
C PHE A 163 -29.58 -13.39 -16.36
N GLY A 164 -30.85 -13.35 -16.78
CA GLY A 164 -31.78 -14.46 -16.60
C GLY A 164 -31.33 -15.61 -17.49
N TRP A 165 -31.28 -16.81 -16.92
CA TRP A 165 -31.12 -18.05 -17.66
C TRP A 165 -32.52 -18.52 -18.06
N ASP A 166 -32.76 -18.65 -19.36
CA ASP A 166 -33.76 -19.55 -19.94
C ASP A 166 -33.07 -20.87 -20.31
#